data_AF-A0A484ZL10-F1
#
_entry.id   AF-A0A484ZL10-F1
#
_cell.length_a   1.000
_cell.length_b   1.000
_cell.length_c   1.000
_cell.angle_alpha   90.00
_cell.angle_beta   90.00
_cell.angle_gamma   90.00
#
_symmetry.space_group_name_H-M   'P 1'
#
loop_
_entity.id
_entity.type
_entity.pdbx_description
1 polymer ?
#
loop_
_entity_poly.entity_id
_entity_poly.type
_entity_poly.pdbx_seq_one_letter_code
_entity_poly.pdbx_strand_id
1 'polypeptide(L)'
;MRIAAADTLLILGDSLSAGYQLPIQQAWATQLSERWKNTPGAPQIINASISGDTAAQGLDRLPELLKNHQPHWVLIEMGANDGLRGFPPADIERDLSQIITLVKQAKAQPLLMQIRITPNYGRRYTESFAAIYPKLAEQYQVPLLPFFYGKGGYKTRVDAA
;
A
#
# COMPACT_ATOMS: atom_id res chain seq x y z
N MET A 1 23.36 -6.38 -13.72
CA MET A 1 23.85 -5.87 -12.42
C MET A 1 23.42 -4.42 -12.28
N ARG A 2 22.52 -4.09 -11.36
CA ARG A 2 22.32 -2.69 -10.96
C ARG A 2 23.41 -2.35 -9.94
N ILE A 3 24.25 -1.38 -10.28
CA ILE A 3 25.33 -0.89 -9.42
C ILE A 3 24.67 -0.05 -8.32
N ALA A 4 24.74 -0.52 -7.07
CA ALA A 4 24.50 0.14 -5.78
C ALA A 4 23.88 1.58 -5.76
N ALA A 5 22.79 1.80 -6.46
CA ALA A 5 21.89 2.92 -6.18
C ALA A 5 21.02 2.48 -5.01
N ALA A 6 20.83 3.34 -4.00
CA ALA A 6 19.94 3.04 -2.89
C ALA A 6 18.56 2.63 -3.45
N ASP A 7 18.13 1.41 -3.14
CA ASP A 7 16.85 0.92 -3.63
C ASP A 7 15.73 1.85 -3.16
N THR A 8 14.65 1.95 -3.92
CA THR A 8 13.52 2.83 -3.58
C THR A 8 12.28 2.00 -3.29
N LEU A 9 11.63 2.29 -2.17
CA LEU A 9 10.29 1.84 -1.82
C LEU A 9 9.31 2.99 -2.04
N LEU A 10 8.49 2.88 -3.08
CA LEU A 10 7.37 3.79 -3.32
C LEU A 10 6.15 3.31 -2.54
N ILE A 11 5.50 4.20 -1.79
CA ILE A 11 4.22 3.92 -1.13
C ILE A 11 3.11 4.59 -1.94
N LEU A 12 2.29 3.76 -2.60
CA LEU A 12 1.04 4.17 -3.23
C LEU A 12 -0.08 3.90 -2.22
N GLY A 13 -0.31 4.88 -1.34
CA GLY A 13 -1.27 4.75 -0.24
C GLY A 13 -2.35 5.82 -0.21
N ASP A 14 -3.22 5.72 0.78
CA ASP A 14 -4.23 6.72 1.10
C ASP A 14 -3.91 7.49 2.39
N SER A 15 -4.95 7.95 3.07
CA SER A 15 -4.89 8.56 4.40
C SER A 15 -4.12 7.75 5.46
N LEU A 16 -4.14 6.41 5.41
CA LEU A 16 -3.47 5.56 6.40
C LEU A 16 -1.95 5.75 6.34
N SER A 17 -1.42 5.91 5.13
CA SER A 17 0.00 6.17 4.88
C SER A 17 0.36 7.66 4.82
N ALA A 18 -0.63 8.54 4.58
CA ALA A 18 -0.46 9.99 4.67
C ALA A 18 -0.47 10.54 6.11
N GLY A 19 -0.92 9.76 7.11
CA GLY A 19 -0.97 10.17 8.51
C GLY A 19 -2.32 10.74 8.95
N TYR A 20 -3.43 10.05 8.67
CA TYR A 20 -4.77 10.49 9.06
C TYR A 20 -4.87 10.87 10.54
N GLN A 21 -5.25 12.14 10.80
CA GLN A 21 -5.39 12.74 12.14
C GLN A 21 -4.13 12.74 13.02
N LEU A 22 -2.96 12.50 12.42
CA LEU A 22 -1.67 12.57 13.09
C LEU A 22 -0.81 13.67 12.46
N PRO A 23 0.08 14.32 13.24
CA PRO A 23 1.18 15.07 12.64
C PRO A 23 1.94 14.16 11.66
N ILE A 24 2.38 14.69 10.51
CA ILE A 24 3.05 13.90 9.46
C ILE A 24 4.30 13.17 9.98
N GLN A 25 4.95 13.70 11.02
CA GLN A 25 6.08 13.08 11.73
C GLN A 25 5.69 11.77 12.46
N GLN A 26 4.42 11.60 12.79
CA GLN A 26 3.89 10.40 13.43
C GLN A 26 3.29 9.41 12.42
N ALA A 27 3.23 9.77 11.13
CA ALA A 27 2.87 8.81 10.09
C ALA A 27 3.91 7.69 10.05
N TRP A 28 3.45 6.45 9.95
CA TRP A 28 4.33 5.27 10.01
C TRP A 28 5.41 5.30 8.92
N ALA A 29 5.08 5.81 7.73
CA ALA A 29 6.02 5.94 6.61
C ALA A 29 7.16 6.92 6.94
N THR A 30 6.85 8.04 7.61
CA THR A 30 7.84 9.01 8.08
C THR A 30 8.74 8.41 9.14
N GLN A 31 8.15 7.74 10.15
CA GLN A 31 8.92 7.06 11.20
C GLN A 31 9.81 5.95 10.65
N LEU A 32 9.32 5.19 9.66
CA LEU A 32 10.11 4.18 8.98
C LEU A 32 11.27 4.80 8.20
N SER A 33 11.01 5.89 7.48
CA SER A 33 12.03 6.62 6.74
C SER A 33 13.12 7.17 7.66
N GLU A 34 12.76 7.71 8.83
CA GLU A 34 13.71 8.20 9.83
C GLU A 34 14.60 7.08 10.37
N ARG A 35 14.01 5.92 10.70
CA ARG A 35 14.75 4.74 11.16
C ARG A 35 15.70 4.21 10.08
N TRP A 36 15.25 4.20 8.83
CA TRP A 36 16.02 3.65 7.71
C TRP A 36 17.10 4.59 7.19
N LYS A 37 16.98 5.90 7.43
CA LYS A 37 17.98 6.90 7.00
C LYS A 37 19.42 6.56 7.42
N ASN A 38 19.58 5.96 8.59
CA ASN A 38 20.89 5.57 9.14
C ASN A 38 21.15 4.06 9.08
N THR A 39 20.30 3.29 8.39
CA THR A 39 20.46 1.83 8.24
C THR A 39 21.15 1.55 6.90
N PRO A 40 22.40 1.05 6.89
CA PRO A 40 23.10 0.73 5.65
C PRO A 40 22.30 -0.27 4.81
N GLY A 41 22.08 0.06 3.54
CA GLY A 41 21.34 -0.78 2.60
C GLY A 41 19.81 -0.70 2.71
N ALA A 42 19.26 0.10 3.64
CA ALA A 42 17.81 0.33 3.65
C ALA A 42 17.38 1.19 2.44
N PRO A 43 16.22 0.89 1.84
CA PRO A 43 15.76 1.66 0.70
C PRO A 43 15.30 3.06 1.12
N GLN A 44 15.45 4.01 0.20
CA GLN A 44 14.79 5.30 0.29
C GLN A 44 13.28 5.11 0.17
N ILE A 45 12.53 5.73 1.09
CA ILE A 45 11.07 5.73 1.04
C ILE A 45 10.59 6.96 0.28
N ILE A 46 9.76 6.74 -0.73
CA ILE A 46 8.98 7.78 -1.40
C ILE A 46 7.52 7.61 -0.98
N ASN A 47 7.04 8.47 -0.08
CA ASN A 47 5.64 8.45 0.32
C ASN A 47 4.81 9.26 -0.68
N ALA A 48 4.11 8.56 -1.58
CA ALA A 48 3.21 9.17 -2.56
C ALA A 48 1.74 9.01 -2.13
N SER A 49 1.46 8.95 -0.83
CA SER A 49 0.09 8.74 -0.34
C SER A 49 -0.71 10.02 -0.35
N ILE A 50 -1.99 9.94 -0.74
CA ILE A 50 -2.90 11.08 -0.77
C ILE A 50 -4.16 10.73 0.02
N SER A 51 -4.48 11.55 1.02
CA SER A 51 -5.65 11.31 1.87
C SER A 51 -6.94 11.37 1.05
N GLY A 52 -7.73 10.30 1.09
CA GLY A 52 -9.02 10.23 0.41
C GLY A 52 -8.98 9.67 -1.01
N ASP A 53 -7.80 9.30 -1.52
CA ASP A 53 -7.65 8.67 -2.83
C ASP A 53 -8.39 7.32 -2.89
N THR A 54 -9.05 7.11 -4.01
CA THR A 54 -9.60 5.81 -4.43
C THR A 54 -8.57 4.99 -5.21
N ALA A 55 -8.81 3.69 -5.38
CA ALA A 55 -7.94 2.83 -6.19
C ALA A 55 -7.77 3.38 -7.62
N ALA A 56 -8.86 3.85 -8.24
CA ALA A 56 -8.82 4.52 -9.55
C ALA A 56 -7.91 5.76 -9.58
N GLN A 57 -8.02 6.64 -8.58
CA GLN A 57 -7.18 7.85 -8.50
C GLN A 57 -5.70 7.53 -8.27
N GLY A 58 -5.41 6.50 -7.48
CA GLY A 58 -4.04 5.98 -7.31
C GLY A 58 -3.49 5.38 -8.60
N LEU A 59 -4.32 4.67 -9.36
CA LEU A 59 -3.98 4.13 -10.67
C LEU A 59 -3.62 5.23 -11.68
N ASP A 60 -4.41 6.30 -11.75
CA ASP A 60 -4.21 7.39 -12.72
C ASP A 60 -2.83 8.06 -12.59
N ARG A 61 -2.34 8.21 -11.36
CA ARG A 61 -1.04 8.85 -11.06
C ARG A 61 0.15 7.89 -11.07
N LEU A 62 -0.08 6.58 -11.06
CA LEU A 62 0.96 5.57 -10.93
C LEU A 62 2.00 5.59 -12.08
N PRO A 63 1.62 5.73 -13.37
CA PRO A 63 2.59 5.72 -14.46
C PRO A 63 3.68 6.80 -14.34
N GLU A 64 3.29 8.00 -13.93
CA GLU A 64 4.22 9.11 -13.73
C GLU A 64 5.13 8.86 -12.51
N LEU A 65 4.59 8.33 -11.41
CA LEU A 65 5.37 7.96 -10.24
C LEU A 65 6.42 6.88 -10.55
N LEU A 66 6.04 5.84 -11.30
CA LEU A 66 6.95 4.79 -11.73
C LEU A 66 8.08 5.34 -12.61
N LYS A 67 7.74 6.24 -13.54
CA LYS A 67 8.71 6.88 -14.44
C LYS A 67 9.70 7.76 -13.67
N ASN A 68 9.21 8.58 -12.74
CA ASN A 68 10.02 9.58 -12.05
C ASN A 68 10.91 8.96 -10.96
N HIS A 69 10.43 7.92 -10.27
CA HIS A 69 11.13 7.33 -9.12
C HIS A 69 11.82 6.00 -9.42
N GLN A 70 11.45 5.30 -10.51
CA GLN A 70 12.01 3.99 -10.91
C GLN A 70 12.18 3.02 -9.71
N PRO A 71 11.13 2.82 -8.89
CA PRO A 71 11.26 2.13 -7.62
C PRO A 71 11.66 0.66 -7.79
N HIS A 72 12.32 0.09 -6.78
CA HIS A 72 12.50 -1.36 -6.73
C HIS A 72 11.26 -2.04 -6.17
N TRP A 73 10.61 -1.43 -5.18
CA TRP A 73 9.37 -1.92 -4.58
C TRP A 73 8.26 -0.87 -4.62
N VAL A 74 7.01 -1.33 -4.79
CA VAL A 74 5.83 -0.49 -4.64
C VAL A 74 4.89 -1.13 -3.62
N LEU A 75 4.72 -0.48 -2.48
CA LEU A 75 3.69 -0.84 -1.50
C LEU A 75 2.35 -0.24 -1.94
N ILE A 76 1.37 -1.11 -2.16
CA ILE A 76 0.02 -0.78 -2.58
C ILE A 76 -0.89 -0.86 -1.35
N GLU A 77 -1.36 0.31 -0.92
CA GLU A 77 -2.24 0.51 0.23
C GLU A 77 -3.46 1.32 -0.25
N MET A 78 -4.27 0.70 -1.12
CA MET A 78 -5.38 1.37 -1.82
C MET A 78 -6.69 0.59 -1.67
N GLY A 79 -7.82 1.31 -1.69
CA GLY A 79 -9.17 0.74 -1.70
C GLY A 79 -10.01 1.05 -0.45
N ALA A 80 -9.45 1.62 0.62
CA ALA A 80 -10.24 1.91 1.82
C ALA A 80 -11.34 2.95 1.53
N ASN A 81 -11.02 4.02 0.79
CA ASN A 81 -11.99 5.06 0.43
C ASN A 81 -13.10 4.54 -0.48
N ASP A 82 -12.76 3.69 -1.46
CA ASP A 82 -13.74 3.00 -2.31
C ASP A 82 -14.70 2.16 -1.46
N GLY A 83 -14.11 1.35 -0.57
CA GLY A 83 -14.84 0.50 0.37
C GLY A 83 -15.81 1.29 1.24
N LEU A 84 -15.34 2.39 1.84
CA LEU A 84 -16.12 3.29 2.69
C LEU A 84 -17.21 4.07 1.93
N ARG A 85 -17.01 4.33 0.63
CA ARG A 85 -17.99 4.99 -0.25
C ARG A 85 -18.97 4.02 -0.92
N GLY A 86 -18.82 2.71 -0.69
CA GLY A 86 -19.76 1.71 -1.20
C GLY A 86 -19.56 1.37 -2.68
N PHE A 87 -18.36 1.59 -3.24
CA PHE A 87 -18.07 1.27 -4.64
C PHE A 87 -18.13 -0.24 -4.88
N PRO A 88 -18.56 -0.71 -6.08
CA PRO A 88 -18.64 -2.13 -6.36
C PRO A 88 -17.29 -2.84 -6.14
N PRO A 89 -17.22 -3.95 -5.37
CA PRO A 89 -15.96 -4.66 -5.13
C PRO A 89 -15.23 -5.08 -6.41
N ALA A 90 -15.97 -5.35 -7.48
CA ALA A 90 -15.40 -5.70 -8.78
C ALA A 90 -14.64 -4.53 -9.44
N ASP A 91 -15.07 -3.29 -9.25
CA ASP A 91 -14.37 -2.11 -9.78
C ASP A 91 -13.06 -1.90 -9.01
N ILE A 92 -13.10 -2.04 -7.69
CA ILE A 92 -11.92 -1.95 -6.82
C ILE A 92 -10.90 -3.04 -7.19
N GLU A 93 -11.37 -4.27 -7.38
CA GLU A 93 -10.53 -5.39 -7.81
C GLU A 93 -9.86 -5.11 -9.17
N ARG A 94 -10.63 -4.61 -10.15
CA ARG A 94 -10.11 -4.25 -11.47
C ARG A 94 -9.00 -3.20 -11.36
N ASP A 95 -9.22 -2.14 -10.59
CA ASP A 95 -8.27 -1.04 -10.52
C ASP A 95 -6.99 -1.48 -9.79
N LEU A 96 -7.09 -2.26 -8.70
CA LEU A 96 -5.94 -2.87 -8.02
C LEU A 96 -5.18 -3.85 -8.92
N SER A 97 -5.88 -4.65 -9.71
CA SER A 97 -5.30 -5.55 -10.71
C SER A 97 -4.46 -4.79 -11.74
N GLN A 98 -4.96 -3.64 -12.22
CA GLN A 98 -4.23 -2.78 -13.14
C GLN A 98 -3.00 -2.14 -12.48
N ILE A 99 -3.13 -1.67 -11.23
CA ILE A 99 -2.00 -1.17 -10.43
C ILE A 99 -0.88 -2.22 -10.35
N ILE A 100 -1.20 -3.45 -9.91
CA ILE A 100 -0.22 -4.54 -9.78
C ILE A 100 0.46 -4.83 -11.13
N THR A 101 -0.33 -4.81 -12.21
CA THR A 101 0.16 -5.05 -13.56
C THR A 101 1.16 -3.98 -13.99
N LEU A 102 0.84 -2.69 -13.80
CA LEU A 102 1.74 -1.58 -14.14
C LEU A 102 3.03 -1.61 -13.33
N VAL A 103 2.96 -1.91 -12.03
CA VAL A 103 4.17 -2.07 -11.19
C VAL A 103 5.09 -3.15 -11.75
N LYS A 104 4.54 -4.32 -12.10
CA LYS A 104 5.33 -5.42 -12.68
C LYS A 104 5.90 -5.07 -14.05
N GLN A 105 5.14 -4.38 -14.91
CA GLN A 105 5.61 -3.92 -16.22
C GLN A 105 6.77 -2.92 -16.09
N ALA A 106 6.76 -2.09 -15.06
CA ALA A 106 7.88 -1.20 -14.71
C ALA A 106 9.09 -1.94 -14.10
N LYS A 107 9.05 -3.28 -14.02
CA LYS A 107 10.08 -4.13 -13.39
C LYS A 107 10.30 -3.86 -11.90
N ALA A 108 9.30 -3.29 -11.24
CA ALA A 108 9.25 -3.13 -9.79
C ALA A 108 8.51 -4.32 -9.15
N GLN A 109 8.75 -4.52 -7.86
CA GLN A 109 8.15 -5.58 -7.06
C GLN A 109 6.94 -5.02 -6.29
N PRO A 110 5.71 -5.42 -6.63
CA PRO A 110 4.52 -5.02 -5.88
C PRO A 110 4.46 -5.72 -4.52
N LEU A 111 4.10 -4.98 -3.49
CA LEU A 111 3.71 -5.47 -2.16
C LEU A 111 2.27 -5.03 -1.93
N LEU A 112 1.35 -5.95 -1.71
CA LEU A 112 -0.06 -5.63 -1.50
C LEU A 112 -0.39 -5.63 -0.02
N MET A 113 -1.08 -4.61 0.48
CA MET A 113 -1.59 -4.60 1.85
C MET A 113 -3.06 -4.99 1.87
N GLN A 114 -3.43 -5.90 2.77
CA GLN A 114 -4.82 -6.18 3.07
C GLN A 114 -5.49 -4.92 3.63
N ILE A 115 -6.68 -4.57 3.15
CA ILE A 115 -7.53 -3.55 3.78
C ILE A 115 -8.80 -4.20 4.33
N ARG A 116 -9.30 -3.65 5.43
CA ARG A 116 -10.60 -3.97 6.02
C ARG A 116 -11.38 -2.69 6.29
N ILE A 117 -12.68 -2.76 6.13
CA ILE A 117 -13.61 -1.64 6.35
C ILE A 117 -14.67 -2.00 7.38
N THR A 118 -15.28 -1.00 8.00
CA THR A 118 -16.41 -1.20 8.90
C THR A 118 -17.65 -1.69 8.12
N PRO A 119 -18.58 -2.42 8.75
CA PRO A 119 -19.72 -3.06 8.09
C PRO A 119 -20.88 -2.12 7.72
N ASN A 120 -20.58 -0.96 7.14
CA ASN A 120 -21.57 0.08 6.83
C ASN A 120 -22.57 -0.32 5.73
N TYR A 121 -22.18 -1.24 4.82
CA TYR A 121 -23.00 -1.71 3.69
C TYR A 121 -23.39 -3.19 3.82
N GLY A 122 -23.34 -3.74 5.03
CA GLY A 122 -23.72 -5.12 5.33
C GLY A 122 -22.62 -6.15 5.07
N ARG A 123 -22.83 -7.34 5.65
CA ARG A 123 -21.83 -8.42 5.73
C ARG A 123 -21.32 -8.87 4.37
N ARG A 124 -22.23 -9.10 3.41
CA ARG A 124 -21.88 -9.58 2.07
C ARG A 124 -20.91 -8.63 1.36
N TYR A 125 -21.13 -7.33 1.49
CA TYR A 125 -20.24 -6.32 0.90
C TYR A 125 -18.87 -6.36 1.55
N THR A 126 -18.79 -6.35 2.88
CA THR A 126 -17.50 -6.39 3.59
C THR A 126 -16.70 -7.66 3.34
N GLU A 127 -17.36 -8.82 3.22
CA GLU A 127 -16.69 -10.08 2.90
C GLU A 127 -16.17 -10.06 1.46
N SER A 128 -16.98 -9.57 0.51
CA SER A 128 -16.56 -9.46 -0.90
C SER A 128 -15.40 -8.49 -1.06
N PHE A 129 -15.44 -7.34 -0.39
CA PHE A 129 -14.35 -6.36 -0.36
C PHE A 129 -13.06 -6.96 0.23
N ALA A 130 -13.15 -7.58 1.41
CA ALA A 130 -11.98 -8.14 2.07
C ALA A 130 -11.32 -9.28 1.27
N ALA A 131 -12.11 -10.04 0.50
CA ALA A 131 -11.64 -11.14 -0.34
C ALA A 131 -10.85 -10.69 -1.58
N ILE A 132 -10.94 -9.43 -2.00
CA ILE A 132 -10.19 -8.89 -3.14
C ILE A 132 -8.68 -9.09 -2.94
N TYR A 133 -8.17 -8.72 -1.77
CA TYR A 133 -6.75 -8.68 -1.48
C TYR A 133 -6.05 -10.06 -1.52
N PRO A 134 -6.52 -11.12 -0.81
CA PRO A 134 -5.92 -12.45 -0.91
C PRO A 134 -6.07 -13.04 -2.32
N LYS A 135 -7.19 -12.79 -3.01
CA LYS A 135 -7.40 -13.23 -4.39
C LYS A 135 -6.35 -12.63 -5.33
N LEU A 136 -6.13 -11.32 -5.28
CA LEU A 136 -5.12 -10.65 -6.11
C LEU A 136 -3.69 -11.06 -5.73
N ALA A 137 -3.43 -11.25 -4.43
CA ALA A 137 -2.13 -11.73 -3.95
C ALA A 137 -1.77 -13.09 -4.54
N GLU A 138 -2.71 -14.03 -4.53
CA GLU A 138 -2.55 -15.35 -5.13
C GLU A 138 -2.42 -15.27 -6.66
N GLN A 139 -3.36 -14.58 -7.33
CA GLN A 139 -3.41 -14.47 -8.79
C GLN A 139 -2.13 -13.87 -9.37
N TYR A 140 -1.58 -12.84 -8.74
CA TYR A 140 -0.38 -12.17 -9.21
C TYR A 140 0.89 -12.68 -8.53
N GLN A 141 0.82 -13.64 -7.60
CA GLN A 141 1.95 -14.10 -6.80
C GLN A 141 2.72 -12.94 -6.15
N VAL A 142 1.99 -12.05 -5.47
CA VAL A 142 2.57 -10.88 -4.80
C VAL A 142 2.46 -11.05 -3.28
N PRO A 143 3.45 -10.62 -2.49
CA PRO A 143 3.35 -10.66 -1.04
C PRO A 143 2.13 -9.89 -0.53
N LEU A 144 1.34 -10.53 0.33
CA LEU A 144 0.23 -9.90 1.05
C LEU A 144 0.65 -9.55 2.47
N LEU A 145 0.72 -8.26 2.76
CA LEU A 145 0.97 -7.73 4.09
C LEU A 145 -0.35 -7.66 4.87
N PRO A 146 -0.36 -8.03 6.16
CA PRO A 146 -1.55 -7.88 6.99
C PRO A 146 -1.91 -6.41 7.15
N PHE A 147 -3.22 -6.14 7.30
CA PHE A 147 -3.72 -4.80 7.58
C PHE A 147 -3.13 -4.27 8.88
N PHE A 148 -2.64 -3.02 8.88
CA PHE A 148 -2.24 -2.32 10.10
C PHE A 148 -2.99 -0.99 10.23
N TYR A 149 -3.53 -0.73 11.42
CA TYR A 149 -4.06 0.57 11.83
C TYR A 149 -3.59 0.85 13.25
N GLY A 150 -2.93 1.99 13.47
CA GLY A 150 -2.24 2.27 14.73
C GLY A 150 -2.77 3.49 15.46
N LYS A 151 -3.45 3.28 16.59
CA LYS A 151 -3.14 4.01 17.82
C LYS A 151 -2.36 3.04 18.71
N GLY A 152 -1.04 3.25 18.86
CA GLY A 152 -0.25 2.57 19.89
C GLY A 152 1.09 1.98 19.50
N GLY A 153 1.52 2.02 18.23
CA GLY A 153 2.80 1.42 17.83
C GLY A 153 2.87 -0.09 18.10
N TYR A 154 3.91 -0.73 17.61
CA TYR A 154 4.13 -2.16 17.80
C TYR A 154 4.27 -2.50 19.30
N LYS A 155 3.43 -3.41 19.79
CA LYS A 155 3.94 -4.53 20.59
C LYS A 155 4.18 -5.68 19.63
N THR A 156 5.35 -5.70 19.01
CA THR A 156 5.89 -6.91 18.42
C THR A 156 6.00 -7.94 19.53
N ARG A 157 5.12 -8.94 19.54
CA ARG A 157 5.48 -10.25 20.09
C ARG A 157 6.37 -10.91 19.04
N VAL A 158 7.63 -10.50 19.02
CA VAL A 158 8.72 -11.36 18.59
C VAL A 158 9.37 -11.83 19.88
N ASP A 159 8.66 -12.70 20.59
CA ASP A 159 9.22 -13.52 21.66
C ASP A 159 8.91 -14.97 21.31
N ALA A 160 9.99 -15.72 21.09
CA ALA A 160 10.12 -17.17 21.13
C ALA A 160 9.34 -18.01 20.10
N ALA A 161 10.05 -18.36 19.03
CA ALA A 161 10.32 -19.78 18.71
C ALA A 161 11.76 -19.90 18.19
#